data_AF-A0A367LX40-F1
#
_entry.id   AF-A0A367LX40-F1
#
_cell.length_a   1.000
_cell.length_b   1.000
_cell.length_c   1.000
_cell.angle_alpha   90.00
_cell.angle_beta   90.00
_cell.angle_gamma   90.00
#
_symmetry.space_group_name_H-M   'P 1'
#
loop_
_entity.id
_entity.type
_entity.pdbx_description
1 polymer ?
#
loop_
_entity_poly.entity_id
_entity_poly.type
_entity_poly.pdbx_seq_one_letter_code
_entity_poly.pdbx_strand_id
1 'polypeptide(L)'
;AVGIDQSAAFLAQARQLAERSPHQPRFVEANAYELPAELNGQFDLLLITIGVLNWMPDIARFFASVSGLLKPGGQLAIYETHPFLEMLEPESERPFELRNDYFTDTPHVSREAIVYEGSGSDTGIASYWYVHPLG
;
A
#
# COMPACT_ATOMS: atom_id res chain seq x y z
N ALA A 1 16.03 8.02 8.34
CA ALA A 1 14.70 7.73 7.79
C ALA A 1 14.01 6.65 8.62
N VAL A 2 12.69 6.61 8.62
CA VAL A 2 11.89 5.56 9.28
C VAL A 2 11.07 4.86 8.21
N GLY A 3 11.14 3.53 8.16
CA GLY A 3 10.27 2.69 7.33
C GLY A 3 9.22 2.00 8.22
N ILE A 4 7.98 1.97 7.76
CA ILE A 4 6.85 1.37 8.48
C ILE A 4 6.20 0.34 7.56
N ASP A 5 6.01 -0.88 8.05
CA ASP A 5 5.34 -1.96 7.34
C ASP A 5 4.64 -2.88 8.36
N GLN A 6 3.53 -3.51 8.00
CA GLN A 6 2.86 -4.50 8.86
C GLN A 6 3.55 -5.88 8.81
N SER A 7 4.34 -6.13 7.76
CA SER A 7 4.99 -7.42 7.50
C SER A 7 6.35 -7.48 8.18
N ALA A 8 6.43 -8.25 9.28
CA ALA A 8 7.68 -8.59 9.93
C ALA A 8 8.73 -9.16 8.93
N ALA A 9 8.27 -9.93 7.93
CA ALA A 9 9.12 -10.51 6.89
C ALA A 9 9.74 -9.44 5.97
N PHE A 10 8.95 -8.44 5.52
CA PHE A 10 9.50 -7.34 4.73
C PHE A 10 10.45 -6.48 5.55
N LEU A 11 10.15 -6.23 6.83
CA LEU A 11 11.07 -5.51 7.70
C LEU A 11 12.38 -6.28 7.95
N ALA A 12 12.34 -7.63 8.01
CA ALA A 12 13.54 -8.44 8.10
C ALA A 12 14.41 -8.28 6.84
N GLN A 13 13.81 -8.33 5.64
CA GLN A 13 14.52 -8.06 4.39
C GLN A 13 15.07 -6.63 4.33
N ALA A 14 14.29 -5.63 4.76
CA ALA A 14 14.72 -4.25 4.80
C ALA A 14 15.94 -4.04 5.71
N ARG A 15 16.01 -4.74 6.85
CA ARG A 15 17.19 -4.76 7.72
C ARG A 15 18.40 -5.38 7.04
N GLN A 16 18.24 -6.51 6.35
CA GLN A 16 19.33 -7.14 5.58
C GLN A 16 19.86 -6.21 4.47
N LEU A 17 18.98 -5.47 3.80
CA LEU A 17 19.39 -4.49 2.79
C LEU A 17 20.09 -3.28 3.43
N ALA A 18 19.64 -2.85 4.60
CA ALA A 18 20.25 -1.75 5.34
C ALA A 18 21.70 -2.04 5.77
N GLU A 19 22.06 -3.30 6.05
CA GLU A 19 23.46 -3.70 6.35
C GLU A 19 24.42 -3.38 5.20
N ARG A 20 23.91 -3.26 3.97
CA ARG A 20 24.69 -2.94 2.76
C ARG A 20 24.67 -1.44 2.41
N SER A 21 23.99 -0.63 3.21
CA SER A 21 23.84 0.81 3.02
C SER A 21 24.71 1.56 4.02
N PRO A 22 25.28 2.73 3.66
CA PRO A 22 25.92 3.61 4.64
C PRO A 22 24.90 4.27 5.59
N HIS A 23 23.61 4.10 5.35
CA HIS A 23 22.53 4.67 6.16
C HIS A 23 21.99 3.66 7.18
N GLN A 24 21.53 4.18 8.32
CA GLN A 24 20.95 3.38 9.40
C GLN A 24 19.47 3.76 9.59
N PRO A 25 18.57 3.32 8.69
CA PRO A 25 17.14 3.56 8.86
C PRO A 25 16.60 2.81 10.09
N ARG A 26 15.58 3.38 10.74
CA ARG A 26 14.78 2.68 11.73
C ARG A 26 13.60 2.02 11.02
N PHE A 27 13.28 0.79 11.41
CA PHE A 27 12.15 0.04 10.88
C PHE A 27 11.15 -0.23 12.00
N VAL A 28 9.87 0.05 11.75
CA VAL A 28 8.77 -0.08 12.71
C VAL A 28 7.72 -1.01 12.13
N GLU A 29 7.38 -2.05 12.87
CA GLU A 29 6.25 -2.92 12.56
C GLU A 29 4.99 -2.29 13.14
N ALA A 30 4.06 -1.88 12.27
CA ALA A 30 2.82 -1.24 12.72
C ALA A 30 1.71 -1.39 11.69
N ASN A 31 0.47 -1.38 12.18
CA ASN A 31 -0.72 -1.18 11.36
C ASN A 31 -0.80 0.30 10.96
N ALA A 32 -1.02 0.58 9.67
CA ALA A 32 -1.13 1.94 9.16
C ALA A 32 -2.29 2.75 9.77
N TYR A 33 -3.32 2.08 10.31
CA TYR A 33 -4.43 2.70 11.02
C TYR A 33 -4.18 2.94 12.52
N GLU A 34 -3.10 2.39 13.07
CA GLU A 34 -2.78 2.39 14.50
C GLU A 34 -1.28 2.66 14.69
N LEU A 35 -0.82 3.78 14.12
CA LEU A 35 0.59 4.14 14.14
C LEU A 35 1.05 4.51 15.56
N PRO A 36 2.28 4.15 15.96
CA PRO A 36 2.78 4.44 17.30
C PRO A 36 2.83 5.95 17.59
N ALA A 37 2.24 6.37 18.70
CA ALA A 37 2.10 7.78 19.05
C ALA A 37 3.43 8.52 19.19
N GLU A 38 4.52 7.80 19.50
CA GLU A 38 5.84 8.39 19.56
C GLU A 38 6.30 8.93 18.20
N LEU A 39 5.75 8.47 17.08
CA LEU A 39 6.11 8.91 15.73
C LEU A 39 5.40 10.20 15.28
N ASN A 40 4.43 10.69 16.06
CA ASN A 40 3.66 11.86 15.71
C ASN A 40 4.52 13.13 15.63
N GLY A 41 4.27 13.95 14.61
CA GLY A 41 4.96 15.23 14.42
C GLY A 41 6.48 15.13 14.23
N GLN A 42 6.99 14.00 13.75
CA GLN A 42 8.44 13.77 13.64
C GLN A 42 9.00 13.97 12.22
N PHE A 43 8.16 13.99 11.18
CA PHE A 43 8.64 13.93 9.80
C PHE A 43 8.34 15.20 9.01
N ASP A 44 9.35 15.69 8.29
CA ASP A 44 9.21 16.78 7.32
C ASP A 44 8.63 16.28 5.99
N LEU A 45 8.84 15.00 5.67
CA LEU A 45 8.37 14.33 4.47
C LEU A 45 7.88 12.92 4.79
N LEU A 46 6.69 12.58 4.32
CA LEU A 46 6.20 11.20 4.20
C LEU A 46 6.22 10.79 2.72
N LEU A 47 6.57 9.53 2.47
CA LEU A 47 6.52 8.92 1.16
C LEU A 47 5.62 7.69 1.22
N ILE A 48 4.59 7.66 0.38
CA ILE A 48 3.82 6.44 0.08
C ILE A 48 4.29 5.95 -1.28
N THR A 49 4.72 4.69 -1.34
CA THR A 49 5.13 4.03 -2.57
C THR A 49 3.99 3.21 -3.17
N ILE A 50 4.18 2.81 -4.43
CA ILE A 50 3.20 2.09 -5.23
C ILE A 50 2.67 0.84 -4.52
N GLY A 51 1.37 0.58 -4.66
CA GLY A 51 0.72 -0.61 -4.11
C GLY A 51 0.39 -0.54 -2.63
N VAL A 52 -0.01 0.64 -2.13
CA VAL A 52 -0.45 0.84 -0.74
C VAL A 52 -1.92 1.22 -0.65
N LEU A 53 -2.41 2.14 -1.51
CA LEU A 53 -3.70 2.78 -1.27
C LEU A 53 -4.86 1.80 -1.41
N ASN A 54 -4.85 0.95 -2.43
CA ASN A 54 -5.92 -0.02 -2.64
C ASN A 54 -5.97 -1.16 -1.61
N TRP A 55 -4.97 -1.30 -0.73
CA TRP A 55 -5.08 -2.18 0.44
C TRP A 55 -5.92 -1.57 1.56
N MET A 56 -6.24 -0.29 1.47
CA MET A 56 -6.90 0.46 2.54
C MET A 56 -8.42 0.41 2.36
N PRO A 57 -9.17 -0.32 3.21
CA PRO A 57 -10.63 -0.29 3.17
C PRO A 57 -11.21 1.11 3.44
N ASP A 58 -10.50 1.93 4.21
CA ASP A 58 -10.89 3.30 4.56
C ASP A 58 -9.71 4.25 4.32
N ILE A 59 -9.60 4.74 3.08
CA ILE A 59 -8.50 5.62 2.68
C ILE A 59 -8.51 6.95 3.46
N ALA A 60 -9.67 7.43 3.89
CA ALA A 60 -9.80 8.66 4.67
C ALA A 60 -9.21 8.48 6.08
N ARG A 61 -9.55 7.37 6.75
CA ARG A 61 -8.96 7.02 8.05
C ARG A 61 -7.47 6.72 7.93
N PHE A 62 -7.03 6.11 6.83
CA PHE A 62 -5.60 5.91 6.55
C PHE A 62 -4.87 7.26 6.47
N PHE A 63 -5.39 8.21 5.67
CA PHE A 63 -4.78 9.54 5.57
C PHE A 63 -4.83 10.32 6.90
N ALA A 64 -5.91 10.20 7.66
CA ALA A 64 -6.00 10.78 9.00
C ALA A 64 -4.90 10.23 9.92
N SER A 65 -4.66 8.92 9.89
CA SER A 65 -3.61 8.25 10.67
C SER A 65 -2.20 8.72 10.26
N VAL A 66 -1.83 8.63 8.97
CA VAL A 66 -0.47 8.97 8.51
C VAL A 66 -0.19 10.47 8.61
N SER A 67 -1.20 11.34 8.46
CA SER A 67 -1.02 12.79 8.57
C SER A 67 -0.51 13.22 9.96
N GLY A 68 -0.83 12.47 11.01
CA GLY A 68 -0.36 12.73 12.37
C GLY A 68 1.17 12.59 12.53
N LEU A 69 1.81 11.86 11.61
CA LEU A 69 3.27 11.71 11.61
C LEU A 69 3.99 13.00 11.16
N LEU A 70 3.33 13.86 10.37
CA LEU A 70 3.95 15.06 9.82
C LEU A 70 4.10 16.16 10.87
N LYS A 71 5.23 16.86 10.82
CA LYS A 71 5.39 18.16 11.47
C LYS A 71 4.44 19.20 10.84
N PRO A 72 4.10 20.30 11.54
CA PRO A 72 3.50 21.46 10.91
C PRO A 72 4.33 21.92 9.70
N GLY A 73 3.69 22.00 8.52
CA GLY A 73 4.36 22.35 7.25
C GLY A 73 5.08 21.21 6.54
N GLY A 74 5.04 19.99 7.09
CA GLY A 74 5.55 18.80 6.42
C GLY A 74 4.73 18.41 5.18
N GLN A 75 5.32 17.60 4.31
CA GLN A 75 4.74 17.23 3.03
C GLN A 75 4.51 15.72 2.91
N LEU A 76 3.45 15.35 2.20
CA LEU A 76 3.20 13.97 1.77
C LEU A 76 3.46 13.87 0.27
N ALA A 77 4.40 13.01 -0.11
CA ALA A 77 4.63 12.61 -1.50
C ALA A 77 4.04 11.22 -1.72
N ILE A 78 3.31 11.05 -2.81
CA ILE A 78 2.65 9.79 -3.17
C ILE A 78 3.12 9.39 -4.56
N TYR A 79 3.67 8.18 -4.66
CA TYR A 79 3.90 7.48 -5.91
C TYR A 79 2.96 6.29 -5.94
N GLU A 80 1.92 6.33 -6.77
CA GLU A 80 0.93 5.26 -6.88
C GLU A 80 0.46 5.05 -8.33
N THR A 81 0.00 3.84 -8.60
CA THR A 81 -0.87 3.50 -9.71
C THR A 81 -2.31 3.77 -9.30
N HIS A 82 -3.06 4.38 -10.20
CA HIS A 82 -4.48 4.61 -10.00
C HIS A 82 -5.30 3.43 -10.59
N PRO A 83 -6.34 2.90 -9.89
CA PRO A 83 -7.04 1.67 -10.26
C PRO A 83 -7.89 1.73 -11.53
N PHE A 84 -7.90 2.85 -12.25
CA PHE A 84 -8.71 3.01 -13.46
C PHE A 84 -8.46 1.90 -14.50
N LEU A 85 -7.23 1.43 -14.63
CA LEU A 85 -6.88 0.36 -15.58
C LEU A 85 -7.38 -1.01 -15.15
N GLU A 86 -7.77 -1.19 -13.88
CA GLU A 86 -8.37 -2.43 -13.37
C GLU A 86 -9.79 -2.67 -13.90
N MET A 87 -10.38 -1.69 -14.59
CA MET A 87 -11.59 -1.89 -15.39
C MET A 87 -11.39 -2.91 -16.53
N LEU A 88 -10.15 -3.09 -16.99
CA LEU A 88 -9.78 -3.99 -18.08
C LEU A 88 -9.44 -5.39 -17.55
N GLU A 89 -9.70 -6.42 -18.36
CA GLU A 89 -9.37 -7.82 -18.07
C GLU A 89 -8.36 -8.34 -19.11
N PRO A 90 -7.05 -8.09 -18.93
CA PRO A 90 -6.04 -8.35 -19.95
C PRO A 90 -5.84 -9.84 -20.27
N GLU A 91 -6.22 -10.75 -19.36
CA GLU A 91 -6.14 -12.20 -19.55
C GLU A 91 -7.35 -12.77 -20.32
N SER A 92 -8.38 -11.96 -20.59
CA SER A 92 -9.57 -12.41 -21.33
C SER A 92 -9.37 -12.47 -22.85
N GLU A 93 -10.30 -13.14 -23.55
CA GLU A 93 -10.36 -13.11 -25.02
C GLU A 93 -10.55 -11.70 -25.61
N ARG A 94 -10.95 -10.72 -24.79
CA ARG A 94 -11.19 -9.32 -25.18
C ARG A 94 -10.47 -8.36 -24.21
N PRO A 95 -9.13 -8.25 -24.27
CA PRO A 95 -8.31 -7.60 -23.24
C PRO A 95 -8.55 -6.10 -23.03
N PHE A 96 -9.20 -5.43 -23.99
CA PHE A 96 -9.52 -4.01 -23.92
C PHE A 96 -10.99 -3.73 -23.59
N GLU A 97 -11.77 -4.77 -23.29
CA GLU A 97 -13.16 -4.62 -22.85
C GLU A 97 -13.20 -4.18 -21.38
N LEU A 98 -14.00 -3.15 -21.09
CA LEU A 98 -14.28 -2.73 -19.73
C LEU A 98 -15.22 -3.76 -19.09
N ARG A 99 -14.72 -4.50 -18.10
CA ARG A 99 -15.45 -5.56 -17.41
C ARG A 99 -15.71 -5.28 -15.94
N ASN A 100 -14.81 -4.53 -15.30
CA ASN A 100 -14.95 -4.20 -13.88
C ASN A 100 -15.53 -2.79 -13.71
N ASP A 101 -16.37 -2.64 -12.67
CA ASP A 101 -16.98 -1.36 -12.32
C ASP A 101 -16.02 -0.52 -11.49
N TYR A 102 -15.62 0.63 -12.03
CA TYR A 102 -14.73 1.58 -11.36
C TYR A 102 -15.37 2.28 -10.15
N PHE A 103 -16.70 2.34 -10.08
CA PHE A 103 -17.44 2.97 -8.98
C PHE A 103 -17.98 1.94 -7.97
N THR A 104 -17.46 0.71 -8.01
CA THR A 104 -17.81 -0.33 -7.03
C THR A 104 -17.47 0.09 -5.61
N ASP A 105 -18.35 -0.24 -4.67
CA ASP A 105 -18.13 -0.09 -3.22
C ASP A 105 -17.61 -1.40 -2.58
N THR A 106 -17.46 -2.46 -3.38
CA THR A 106 -16.98 -3.77 -2.94
C THR A 106 -15.53 -4.00 -3.40
N PRO A 107 -14.66 -4.59 -2.55
CA PRO A 107 -13.31 -4.90 -2.95
C PRO A 107 -13.26 -6.07 -3.93
N HIS A 108 -12.26 -6.06 -4.79
CA HIS A 108 -11.80 -7.26 -5.49
C HIS A 108 -11.20 -8.23 -4.46
N VAL A 109 -11.69 -9.48 -4.48
CA VAL A 109 -11.24 -10.52 -3.54
C VAL A 109 -10.45 -11.56 -4.31
N SER A 110 -9.21 -11.78 -3.90
CA SER A 110 -8.36 -12.86 -4.45
C SER A 110 -7.87 -13.77 -3.33
N ARG A 111 -7.55 -15.02 -3.67
CA ARG A 111 -6.84 -15.96 -2.77
C ARG A 111 -5.44 -16.27 -3.25
N GLU A 112 -5.07 -15.75 -4.41
CA GLU A 112 -3.79 -16.00 -5.03
C GLU A 112 -2.70 -15.19 -4.34
N ALA A 113 -1.51 -15.79 -4.27
CA ALA A 113 -0.32 -15.10 -3.82
C ALA A 113 0.02 -13.98 -4.80
N ILE A 114 0.39 -12.82 -4.28
CA ILE A 114 0.82 -11.71 -5.13
C ILE A 114 2.24 -11.98 -5.60
N VAL A 115 2.40 -12.04 -6.91
CA VAL A 115 3.69 -12.23 -7.58
C VAL A 115 3.90 -11.11 -8.59
N TYR A 116 5.16 -10.74 -8.82
CA TYR A 116 5.51 -9.76 -9.84
C TYR A 116 5.58 -10.36 -11.25
N GLU A 117 5.72 -11.69 -11.34
CA GLU A 117 5.83 -12.42 -12.59
C GLU A 117 5.06 -13.74 -12.48
N GLY A 118 4.26 -14.05 -13.50
CA GLY A 118 3.45 -15.26 -13.56
C GLY A 118 2.20 -15.21 -12.68
N SER A 119 1.68 -16.39 -12.36
CA SER A 119 0.48 -16.56 -11.53
C SER A 119 0.84 -16.96 -10.10
N GLY A 120 0.12 -16.39 -9.13
CA GLY A 120 0.21 -16.79 -7.73
C GLY A 120 -0.31 -18.20 -7.48
N SER A 121 0.25 -18.88 -6.47
CA SER A 121 -0.40 -20.07 -5.90
C SER A 121 -1.58 -19.66 -5.01
N ASP A 122 -2.60 -20.50 -4.90
CA ASP A 122 -3.63 -20.32 -3.87
C ASP A 122 -3.00 -20.35 -2.47
N THR A 123 -3.24 -19.29 -1.69
CA THR A 123 -2.74 -19.15 -0.32
C THR A 123 -3.72 -19.67 0.73
N GLY A 124 -4.97 -19.94 0.35
CA GLY A 124 -6.07 -20.25 1.25
C GLY A 124 -6.59 -19.04 2.06
N ILE A 125 -5.97 -17.86 1.92
CA ILE A 125 -6.31 -16.63 2.63
C ILE A 125 -6.78 -15.60 1.62
N ALA A 126 -7.90 -14.92 1.92
CA ALA A 126 -8.42 -13.87 1.06
C ALA A 126 -7.64 -12.56 1.25
N SER A 127 -7.22 -11.96 0.14
CA SER A 127 -6.77 -10.58 0.04
C SER A 127 -7.90 -9.71 -0.51
N TYR A 128 -7.94 -8.45 -0.09
CA TYR A 128 -8.99 -7.49 -0.45
C TYR A 128 -8.34 -6.26 -1.06
N TRP A 129 -8.76 -5.92 -2.27
CA TRP A 129 -8.22 -4.82 -3.05
C TRP A 129 -9.34 -3.85 -3.42
N TYR A 130 -9.27 -2.63 -2.89
CA TYR A 130 -10.32 -1.62 -2.98
C TYR A 130 -10.05 -0.67 -4.14
N VAL A 131 -11.06 -0.44 -4.98
CA VAL A 131 -11.03 0.62 -5.98
C VAL A 131 -11.38 1.93 -5.29
N HIS A 132 -10.48 2.91 -5.37
CA HIS A 132 -10.74 4.27 -4.89
C HIS A 132 -11.01 5.20 -6.08
N PRO A 133 -12.29 5.48 -6.41
CA PRO A 133 -12.63 6.29 -7.57
C PRO A 133 -12.28 7.77 -7.37
N LEU A 134 -12.02 8.45 -8.48
CA LEU A 134 -11.95 9.90 -8.59
C LEU A 134 -13.37 10.44 -8.79
N GLY A 135 -13.80 11.38 -7.96
CA GLY A 135 -15.09 12.05 -8.07
C GLY A 135 -15.92 11.90 -6.82
#